data_AF-A0A9P6Y7Y5-F1
#
_entry.id   AF-A0A9P6Y7Y5-F1
#
_cell.length_a   1.000
_cell.length_b   1.000
_cell.length_c   1.000
_cell.angle_alpha   90.00
_cell.angle_beta   90.00
_cell.angle_gamma   90.00
#
_symmetry.space_group_name_H-M   'P 1'
#
loop_
_entity.id
_entity.type
_entity.pdbx_description
1 polymer ?
#
loop_
_entity_poly.entity_id
_entity_poly.type
_entity_poly.pdbx_seq_one_letter_code
_entity_poly.pdbx_strand_id
1 'polypeptide(L)'
;MSVDELSSRLSQKSDKEFMYLRRRINPDEAEKVVALKIPGVAAQREFRRFYPQGEAMAHVLGFSNIDDRGQEGLELAFDEWLRGKAGAKRVIRNRKGETVESDLLRAAEPGKDLTLSIARRIQYLAFKELRNALVANKAAGGSMVIMDVTTGEILAMVNLPTYNPNSLTGALPDARRNRAVTALVEPGSTMKPLTIATALQAGAVTKDTIIDTNPGYMTLGRFTIRDVPRNNGVLNVTGVITRSSNVGAAKVAAKMPDQRFPG
;
A
#
# COMPACT_ATOMS: atom_id res chain seq x y z
N MET A 1 -30.43 -8.25 11.59
CA MET A 1 -30.74 -8.09 13.01
C MET A 1 -32.12 -8.69 13.22
N SER A 2 -32.23 -9.70 14.07
CA SER A 2 -33.53 -10.27 14.43
C SER A 2 -34.29 -9.33 15.38
N VAL A 3 -35.59 -9.56 15.55
CA VAL A 3 -36.41 -8.81 16.52
C VAL A 3 -35.87 -9.00 17.94
N ASP A 4 -35.47 -10.24 18.28
CA ASP A 4 -34.93 -10.55 19.62
C ASP A 4 -33.60 -9.83 19.89
N GLU A 5 -32.73 -9.75 18.88
CA GLU A 5 -31.46 -9.03 18.97
C GLU A 5 -31.70 -7.52 19.17
N LEU A 6 -32.66 -6.94 18.45
CA LEU A 6 -33.03 -5.54 18.60
C LEU A 6 -33.61 -5.26 20.00
N SER A 7 -34.55 -6.08 20.46
CA SER A 7 -35.17 -5.95 21.79
C SER A 7 -34.13 -6.04 22.90
N SER A 8 -33.19 -6.98 22.80
CA SER A 8 -32.09 -7.10 23.76
C SER A 8 -31.20 -5.86 23.78
N ARG A 9 -30.80 -5.34 22.61
CA ARG A 9 -29.98 -4.13 22.50
C ARG A 9 -30.68 -2.89 23.07
N LEU A 10 -31.99 -2.77 22.87
CA LEU A 10 -32.79 -1.67 23.43
C LEU A 10 -32.84 -1.75 24.96
N SER A 11 -33.11 -2.93 25.53
CA SER A 11 -33.14 -3.13 26.98
C SER A 11 -31.81 -2.82 27.65
N GLN A 12 -30.69 -3.26 27.04
CA GLN A 12 -29.33 -2.99 27.53
C GLN A 12 -28.92 -1.51 27.47
N LYS A 13 -29.63 -0.69 26.69
CA LYS A 13 -29.35 0.75 26.50
C LYS A 13 -30.51 1.62 26.97
N SER A 14 -31.37 1.09 27.84
CA SER A 14 -32.55 1.79 28.37
C SER A 14 -32.20 3.04 29.18
N ASP A 15 -30.99 3.10 29.74
CA ASP A 15 -30.43 4.26 30.44
C ASP A 15 -29.75 5.28 29.50
N LYS A 16 -29.68 5.01 28.19
CA LYS A 16 -29.02 5.87 27.20
C LYS A 16 -30.02 6.63 26.33
N GLU A 17 -29.70 7.88 26.06
CA GLU A 17 -30.48 8.75 25.17
C GLU A 17 -30.12 8.57 23.68
N PHE A 18 -29.10 7.74 23.38
CA PHE A 18 -28.61 7.53 22.02
C PHE A 18 -28.08 6.11 21.80
N MET A 19 -28.49 5.51 20.68
CA MET A 19 -27.96 4.24 20.17
C MET A 19 -28.04 4.20 18.63
N TYR A 20 -26.96 3.77 17.98
CA TYR A 20 -27.01 3.45 16.56
C TYR A 20 -27.80 2.15 16.32
N LEU A 21 -28.89 2.23 15.56
CA LEU A 21 -29.62 1.05 15.07
C LEU A 21 -28.82 0.35 13.96
N ARG A 22 -28.45 1.11 12.93
CA ARG A 22 -27.63 0.66 11.79
C ARG A 22 -26.91 1.87 11.19
N ARG A 23 -25.66 1.67 10.75
CA ARG A 23 -24.83 2.70 10.11
C ARG A 23 -24.62 2.38 8.64
N ARG A 24 -24.31 3.39 7.82
CA ARG A 24 -23.97 3.25 6.38
C ARG A 24 -25.00 2.46 5.56
N ILE A 25 -26.29 2.66 5.84
CA ILE A 25 -27.39 2.13 5.03
C ILE A 25 -27.57 2.95 3.76
N ASN A 26 -28.13 2.34 2.72
CA ASN A 26 -28.51 3.07 1.51
C ASN A 26 -29.51 4.18 1.87
N PRO A 27 -29.34 5.43 1.38
CA PRO A 27 -30.30 6.51 1.57
C PRO A 27 -31.77 6.10 1.34
N ASP A 28 -32.05 5.33 0.27
CA ASP A 28 -33.41 4.91 -0.07
C ASP A 28 -34.01 3.95 0.99
N GLU A 29 -33.17 3.13 1.63
CA GLU A 29 -33.59 2.26 2.73
C GLU A 29 -33.80 3.07 4.02
N ALA A 30 -32.95 4.07 4.27
CA ALA A 30 -33.09 4.97 5.41
C ALA A 30 -34.41 5.73 5.35
N GLU A 31 -34.77 6.24 4.17
CA GLU A 31 -36.02 6.96 3.95
C GLU A 31 -37.25 6.09 4.25
N LYS A 32 -37.25 4.83 3.81
CA LYS A 32 -38.33 3.88 4.14
C LYS A 32 -38.50 3.69 5.64
N VAL A 33 -37.41 3.61 6.40
CA VAL A 33 -37.47 3.45 7.86
C VAL A 33 -37.96 4.72 8.54
N VAL A 34 -37.46 5.89 8.15
CA VAL A 34 -37.90 7.17 8.72
C VAL A 34 -39.37 7.46 8.39
N ALA A 35 -39.83 7.06 7.20
CA ALA A 35 -41.23 7.21 6.78
C ALA A 35 -42.23 6.44 7.66
N LEU A 36 -41.78 5.43 8.44
CA LEU A 36 -42.61 4.72 9.42
C LEU A 36 -42.98 5.60 10.64
N LYS A 37 -42.33 6.76 10.82
CA LYS A 37 -42.59 7.72 11.90
C LYS A 37 -42.55 7.10 13.30
N ILE A 38 -41.65 6.14 13.51
CA ILE A 38 -41.46 5.48 14.81
C ILE A 38 -40.85 6.51 15.79
N PRO A 39 -41.47 6.76 16.96
CA PRO A 39 -40.93 7.68 17.95
C PRO A 39 -39.50 7.33 18.37
N GLY A 40 -38.62 8.33 18.44
CA GLY A 40 -37.21 8.15 18.82
C GLY A 40 -36.28 7.63 17.71
N VAL A 41 -36.80 7.31 16.52
CA VAL A 41 -35.99 6.89 15.37
C VAL A 41 -35.73 8.08 14.44
N ALA A 42 -34.46 8.33 14.13
CA ALA A 42 -34.04 9.40 13.23
C ALA A 42 -32.89 8.93 12.33
N ALA A 43 -32.76 9.58 11.17
CA ALA A 43 -31.62 9.39 10.27
C ALA A 43 -30.53 10.43 10.54
N GLN A 44 -29.28 10.00 10.43
CA GLN A 44 -28.10 10.85 10.44
C GLN A 44 -27.32 10.61 9.15
N ARG A 45 -27.02 11.68 8.41
CA ARG A 45 -26.20 11.58 7.20
C ARG A 45 -24.76 11.25 7.58
N GLU A 46 -24.23 10.21 6.98
CA GLU A 46 -22.83 9.80 7.08
C GLU A 46 -22.23 9.67 5.69
N PHE A 47 -20.90 9.77 5.60
CA PHE A 47 -20.16 9.50 4.37
C PHE A 47 -19.45 8.15 4.48
N ARG A 48 -19.25 7.52 3.33
CA ARG A 48 -18.51 6.27 3.19
C ARG A 48 -17.63 6.38 1.95
N ARG A 49 -16.35 6.05 2.08
CA ARG A 49 -15.44 5.91 0.95
C ARG A 49 -15.90 4.80 -0.01
N PHE A 50 -15.78 5.09 -1.30
CA PHE A 50 -15.93 4.13 -2.37
C PHE A 50 -14.68 4.18 -3.25
N TYR A 51 -14.14 3.01 -3.59
CA TYR A 51 -12.89 2.84 -4.32
C TYR A 51 -13.19 2.22 -5.69
N PRO A 52 -13.37 3.01 -6.76
CA PRO A 52 -13.90 2.49 -8.03
C PRO A 52 -12.99 1.48 -8.73
N GLN A 53 -11.68 1.54 -8.46
CA GLN A 53 -10.65 0.70 -9.05
C GLN A 53 -10.37 -0.55 -8.20
N GLY A 54 -11.04 -0.67 -7.05
CA GLY A 54 -11.01 -1.83 -6.17
C GLY A 54 -9.60 -2.36 -5.90
N GLU A 55 -9.43 -3.66 -6.13
CA GLU A 55 -8.19 -4.42 -5.92
C GLU A 55 -6.95 -3.83 -6.58
N ALA A 56 -7.10 -3.16 -7.73
CA ALA A 56 -5.96 -2.63 -8.49
C ALA A 56 -5.29 -1.44 -7.80
N MET A 57 -5.99 -0.76 -6.89
CA MET A 57 -5.50 0.41 -6.16
C MET A 57 -5.49 0.21 -4.64
N ALA A 58 -5.81 -0.99 -4.16
CA ALA A 58 -6.10 -1.26 -2.75
C ALA A 58 -4.94 -0.90 -1.81
N HIS A 59 -3.70 -1.29 -2.13
CA HIS A 59 -2.55 -1.01 -1.26
C HIS A 59 -2.07 0.44 -1.33
N VAL A 60 -2.27 1.10 -2.47
CA VAL A 60 -1.88 2.50 -2.66
C VAL A 60 -2.85 3.41 -1.93
N LEU A 61 -4.15 3.28 -2.19
CA LEU A 61 -5.17 4.09 -1.53
C LEU A 61 -5.33 3.69 -0.06
N GLY A 62 -5.30 2.39 0.23
CA GLY A 62 -5.69 1.87 1.53
C GLY A 62 -7.20 1.87 1.72
N PHE A 63 -7.64 2.06 2.96
CA PHE A 63 -9.05 2.17 3.29
C PHE A 63 -9.30 3.01 4.57
N SER A 64 -10.55 3.45 4.75
CA SER A 64 -11.04 4.10 5.98
C SER A 64 -11.89 3.16 6.83
N ASN A 65 -11.92 3.37 8.14
CA ASN A 65 -12.76 2.60 9.08
C ASN A 65 -14.22 3.10 9.08
N ILE A 66 -15.06 2.62 10.01
CA ILE A 66 -16.47 3.00 10.10
C ILE A 66 -16.69 4.48 10.46
N ASP A 67 -15.69 5.11 11.07
CA ASP A 67 -15.69 6.53 11.46
C ASP A 67 -14.96 7.41 10.45
N ASP A 68 -14.73 6.88 9.25
CA ASP A 68 -14.11 7.54 8.10
C ASP A 68 -12.69 8.06 8.38
N ARG A 69 -11.96 7.36 9.27
CA ARG A 69 -10.53 7.59 9.50
C ARG A 69 -9.71 6.62 8.67
N GLY A 70 -8.70 7.13 7.97
CA GLY A 70 -7.75 6.33 7.22
C GLY A 70 -7.03 5.32 8.10
N GLN A 71 -6.87 4.09 7.61
CA GLN A 71 -6.27 2.98 8.35
C GLN A 71 -5.05 2.38 7.66
N GLU A 72 -4.95 2.54 6.35
CA GLU A 72 -3.85 2.01 5.53
C GLU A 72 -3.58 2.97 4.37
N GLY A 73 -2.43 2.78 3.71
CA GLY A 73 -2.08 3.47 2.47
C GLY A 73 -2.15 5.00 2.58
N LEU A 74 -2.57 5.64 1.49
CA LEU A 74 -2.70 7.10 1.42
C LEU A 74 -3.85 7.64 2.26
N GLU A 75 -4.92 6.88 2.47
CA GLU A 75 -5.99 7.27 3.42
C GLU A 75 -5.41 7.50 4.81
N LEU A 76 -4.50 6.62 5.29
CA LEU A 76 -3.81 6.82 6.58
C LEU A 76 -2.76 7.93 6.51
N ALA A 77 -1.87 7.88 5.50
CA ALA A 77 -0.75 8.82 5.41
C ALA A 77 -1.21 10.28 5.26
N PHE A 78 -2.38 10.51 4.66
CA PHE A 78 -2.96 11.83 4.43
C PHE A 78 -4.30 12.03 5.16
N ASP A 79 -4.59 11.28 6.25
CA ASP A 79 -5.88 11.37 6.97
C ASP A 79 -6.19 12.83 7.38
N GLU A 80 -5.20 13.56 7.89
CA GLU A 80 -5.38 14.96 8.30
C GLU A 80 -5.72 15.90 7.12
N TRP A 81 -5.15 15.63 5.94
CA TRP A 81 -5.43 16.40 4.73
C TRP A 81 -6.83 16.09 4.17
N LEU A 82 -7.21 14.81 4.21
CA LEU A 82 -8.40 14.27 3.57
C LEU A 82 -9.68 14.41 4.41
N ARG A 83 -9.59 14.40 5.74
CA ARG A 83 -10.76 14.35 6.63
C ARG A 83 -11.43 15.70 6.85
N GLY A 84 -10.69 16.81 6.72
CA GLY A 84 -11.17 18.14 7.06
C GLY A 84 -11.47 18.29 8.55
N LYS A 85 -12.39 19.21 8.91
CA LYS A 85 -12.77 19.45 10.30
C LYS A 85 -14.27 19.32 10.50
N ALA A 86 -14.66 18.57 11.53
CA ALA A 86 -16.06 18.41 11.90
C ALA A 86 -16.67 19.75 12.35
N GLY A 87 -17.86 20.03 11.85
CA GLY A 87 -18.70 21.11 12.35
C GLY A 87 -19.38 20.73 13.67
N ALA A 88 -20.09 21.69 14.26
CA ALA A 88 -20.86 21.49 15.48
C ALA A 88 -22.23 22.19 15.34
N LYS A 89 -23.29 21.48 15.73
CA LYS A 89 -24.64 22.01 15.85
C LYS A 89 -25.17 21.74 17.25
N ARG A 90 -25.85 22.71 17.83
CA ARG A 90 -26.63 22.53 19.05
C ARG A 90 -28.06 22.23 18.65
N VAL A 91 -28.62 21.15 19.17
CA VAL A 91 -30.02 20.77 18.92
C VAL A 91 -30.77 20.74 20.24
N ILE A 92 -31.92 21.43 20.31
CA ILE A 92 -32.82 21.37 21.46
C ILE A 92 -33.91 20.36 21.13
N ARG A 93 -34.13 19.40 22.03
CA ARG A 93 -35.13 18.34 21.88
C ARG A 93 -36.20 18.44 22.96
N ASN A 94 -37.44 18.12 22.61
CA ASN A 94 -38.53 18.01 23.59
C ASN A 94 -38.48 16.64 24.32
N ARG A 95 -39.36 16.44 25.32
CA ARG A 95 -39.46 15.16 26.08
C ARG A 95 -39.79 13.93 25.22
N LYS A 96 -40.27 14.13 23.99
CA LYS A 96 -40.56 13.06 23.01
C LYS A 96 -39.39 12.79 22.06
N GLY A 97 -38.26 13.50 22.23
CA GLY A 97 -37.04 13.35 21.42
C GLY A 97 -37.06 14.11 20.08
N GLU A 98 -38.11 14.88 19.80
CA GLU A 98 -38.24 15.65 18.56
C GLU A 98 -37.36 16.90 18.62
N THR A 99 -36.70 17.24 17.52
CA THR A 99 -35.86 18.45 17.45
C THR A 99 -36.75 19.69 17.26
N VAL A 100 -36.67 20.61 18.21
CA VAL A 100 -37.47 21.86 18.25
C VAL A 100 -36.66 23.03 17.70
N GLU A 101 -35.35 23.05 17.96
CA GLU A 101 -34.44 24.12 17.55
C GLU A 101 -33.07 23.56 17.17
N SER A 102 -32.39 24.20 16.23
CA SER A 102 -31.08 23.76 15.72
C SER A 102 -30.21 24.97 15.38
N ASP A 103 -29.18 25.20 16.19
CA ASP A 103 -28.20 26.27 16.01
C ASP A 103 -26.90 25.72 15.43
N LEU A 104 -26.38 26.37 14.39
CA LEU A 104 -25.04 26.10 13.89
C LEU A 104 -24.00 26.79 14.79
N LEU A 105 -23.25 26.00 15.57
CA LEU A 105 -22.16 26.51 16.39
C LEU A 105 -20.86 26.66 15.59
N ARG A 106 -20.61 25.73 14.66
CA ARG A 106 -19.42 25.71 13.81
C ARG A 106 -19.73 25.02 12.49
N ALA A 107 -19.41 25.65 11.37
CA ALA A 107 -19.49 25.01 10.06
C ALA A 107 -18.45 23.88 9.95
N ALA A 108 -18.78 22.82 9.20
CA ALA A 108 -17.79 21.80 8.85
C ALA A 108 -16.87 22.35 7.74
N GLU A 109 -15.58 22.04 7.82
CA GLU A 109 -14.61 22.33 6.77
C GLU A 109 -14.36 21.02 5.99
N PRO A 110 -14.62 20.98 4.67
CA PRO A 110 -14.33 19.79 3.88
C PRO A 110 -12.83 19.51 3.86
N GLY A 111 -12.48 18.23 3.72
CA GLY A 111 -11.11 17.84 3.41
C GLY A 111 -10.66 18.38 2.06
N LYS A 112 -9.37 18.22 1.79
CA LYS A 112 -8.75 18.69 0.54
C LYS A 112 -8.56 17.53 -0.42
N ASP A 113 -8.68 17.84 -1.71
CA ASP A 113 -8.37 16.87 -2.75
C ASP A 113 -6.88 16.53 -2.75
N LEU A 114 -6.57 15.28 -3.11
CA LEU A 114 -5.22 14.77 -3.26
C LEU A 114 -5.06 14.17 -4.66
N THR A 115 -4.25 14.80 -5.50
CA THR A 115 -3.88 14.27 -6.81
C THR A 115 -2.66 13.36 -6.66
N LEU A 116 -2.76 12.14 -7.18
CA LEU A 116 -1.69 11.14 -7.09
C LEU A 116 -0.80 11.21 -8.33
N SER A 117 0.45 10.80 -8.17
CA SER A 117 1.38 10.52 -9.28
C SER A 117 0.99 9.28 -10.09
N ILE A 118 0.08 8.46 -9.56
CA ILE A 118 -0.29 7.17 -10.15
C ILE A 118 -1.04 7.37 -11.48
N ALA A 119 -0.45 6.87 -12.55
CA ALA A 119 -1.07 6.82 -13.85
C ALA A 119 -2.02 5.62 -13.93
N ARG A 120 -3.34 5.86 -13.81
CA ARG A 120 -4.38 4.82 -13.75
C ARG A 120 -4.25 3.71 -14.82
N ARG A 121 -3.88 4.07 -16.05
CA ARG A 121 -3.68 3.10 -17.15
C ARG A 121 -2.47 2.20 -16.90
N ILE A 122 -1.36 2.77 -16.44
CA ILE A 122 -0.12 2.05 -16.12
C ILE A 122 -0.37 1.14 -14.91
N GLN A 123 -1.03 1.65 -13.87
CA GLN A 123 -1.42 0.86 -12.70
C GLN A 123 -2.22 -0.40 -13.08
N TYR A 124 -3.28 -0.23 -13.87
CA TYR A 124 -4.13 -1.35 -14.27
C TYR A 124 -3.36 -2.39 -15.11
N LEU A 125 -2.51 -1.93 -16.03
CA LEU A 125 -1.69 -2.82 -16.84
C LEU A 125 -0.68 -3.59 -15.96
N ALA A 126 0.03 -2.89 -15.08
CA ALA A 126 0.96 -3.51 -14.13
C ALA A 126 0.26 -4.55 -13.25
N PHE A 127 -0.96 -4.24 -12.77
CA PHE A 127 -1.78 -5.16 -12.00
C PHE A 127 -2.16 -6.42 -12.76
N LYS A 128 -2.61 -6.27 -14.01
CA LYS A 128 -2.97 -7.38 -14.88
C LYS A 128 -1.75 -8.26 -15.17
N GLU A 129 -0.63 -7.68 -15.57
CA GLU A 129 0.56 -8.45 -15.95
C GLU A 129 1.23 -9.13 -14.75
N LEU A 130 1.29 -8.47 -13.59
CA LEU A 130 1.78 -9.11 -12.37
C LEU A 130 0.89 -10.31 -11.99
N ARG A 131 -0.43 -10.19 -12.12
CA ARG A 131 -1.37 -11.30 -11.87
C ARG A 131 -1.12 -12.46 -12.83
N ASN A 132 -1.00 -12.18 -14.12
CA ASN A 132 -0.72 -13.19 -15.14
C ASN A 132 0.59 -13.91 -14.85
N ALA A 133 1.65 -13.17 -14.51
CA ALA A 133 2.95 -13.72 -14.18
C ALA A 133 2.90 -14.63 -12.94
N LEU A 134 2.20 -14.22 -11.87
CA LEU A 134 2.06 -15.04 -10.67
C LEU A 134 1.31 -16.34 -10.94
N VAL A 135 0.23 -16.29 -11.72
CA VAL A 135 -0.55 -17.48 -12.09
C VAL A 135 0.28 -18.43 -12.94
N ALA A 136 0.94 -17.92 -13.99
CA ALA A 136 1.76 -18.72 -14.88
C ALA A 136 2.93 -19.41 -14.15
N ASN A 137 3.51 -18.75 -13.15
CA ASN A 137 4.65 -19.26 -12.39
C ASN A 137 4.25 -19.92 -11.05
N LYS A 138 2.96 -20.01 -10.73
CA LYS A 138 2.45 -20.50 -9.43
C LYS A 138 3.14 -19.83 -8.22
N ALA A 139 3.44 -18.55 -8.33
CA ALA A 139 4.13 -17.80 -7.28
C ALA A 139 3.17 -17.40 -6.16
N ALA A 140 3.66 -17.40 -4.91
CA ALA A 140 2.86 -17.07 -3.72
C ALA A 140 2.51 -15.58 -3.61
N GLY A 141 3.20 -14.72 -4.33
CA GLY A 141 2.94 -13.28 -4.39
C GLY A 141 4.08 -12.54 -5.08
N GLY A 142 3.93 -11.22 -5.18
CA GLY A 142 4.91 -10.37 -5.86
C GLY A 142 4.52 -8.90 -5.80
N SER A 143 5.46 -8.05 -6.19
CA SER A 143 5.29 -6.60 -6.24
C SER A 143 5.85 -6.05 -7.55
N MET A 144 5.26 -4.96 -8.03
CA MET A 144 5.75 -4.22 -9.18
C MET A 144 5.65 -2.72 -8.91
N VAL A 145 6.73 -2.00 -9.12
CA VAL A 145 6.80 -0.53 -9.00
C VAL A 145 7.29 0.03 -10.32
N ILE A 146 6.59 1.04 -10.84
CA ILE A 146 6.97 1.77 -12.04
C ILE A 146 7.15 3.23 -11.63
N MET A 147 8.31 3.80 -11.97
CA MET A 147 8.72 5.14 -11.56
C MET A 147 9.14 5.94 -12.78
N ASP A 148 8.80 7.23 -12.79
CA ASP A 148 9.40 8.20 -13.69
C ASP A 148 10.81 8.54 -13.18
N VAL A 149 11.84 8.25 -13.98
CA VAL A 149 13.24 8.45 -13.57
C VAL A 149 13.66 9.92 -13.52
N THR A 150 12.90 10.81 -14.16
CA THR A 150 13.18 12.25 -14.22
C THR A 150 12.57 12.97 -13.02
N THR A 151 11.32 12.64 -12.68
CA THR A 151 10.58 13.30 -11.59
C THR A 151 10.66 12.54 -10.27
N GLY A 152 11.02 11.26 -10.29
CA GLY A 152 10.96 10.37 -9.13
C GLY A 152 9.54 9.93 -8.77
N GLU A 153 8.54 10.29 -9.57
CA GLU A 153 7.14 9.97 -9.32
C GLU A 153 6.86 8.47 -9.49
N ILE A 154 6.11 7.90 -8.55
CA ILE A 154 5.59 6.54 -8.68
C ILE A 154 4.37 6.56 -9.59
N LEU A 155 4.51 6.01 -10.80
CA LEU A 155 3.45 5.91 -11.79
C LEU A 155 2.54 4.70 -11.56
N ALA A 156 3.10 3.63 -10.99
CA ALA A 156 2.33 2.47 -10.53
C ALA A 156 3.01 1.76 -9.36
N MET A 157 2.21 1.23 -8.45
CA MET A 157 2.67 0.38 -7.34
C MET A 157 1.62 -0.70 -7.08
N VAL A 158 1.98 -1.95 -7.31
CA VAL A 158 1.07 -3.09 -7.28
C VAL A 158 1.66 -4.18 -6.40
N ASN A 159 0.83 -4.80 -5.57
CA ASN A 159 1.17 -6.02 -4.84
C ASN A 159 0.11 -7.10 -5.07
N LEU A 160 0.55 -8.35 -5.06
CA LEU A 160 -0.30 -9.53 -5.00
C LEU A 160 0.21 -10.50 -3.93
N PRO A 161 -0.69 -11.18 -3.17
CA PRO A 161 -2.15 -11.05 -3.20
C PRO A 161 -2.66 -9.66 -2.78
N THR A 162 -3.89 -9.33 -3.19
CA THR A 162 -4.56 -8.05 -2.93
C THR A 162 -5.95 -8.29 -2.33
N TYR A 163 -6.70 -7.24 -2.06
CA TYR A 163 -8.03 -7.26 -1.46
C TYR A 163 -8.93 -6.18 -2.07
N ASN A 164 -10.26 -6.36 -1.98
CA ASN A 164 -11.21 -5.32 -2.39
C ASN A 164 -11.46 -4.35 -1.22
N PRO A 165 -11.02 -3.08 -1.28
CA PRO A 165 -11.20 -2.12 -0.19
C PRO A 165 -12.66 -1.72 0.04
N ASN A 166 -13.57 -2.01 -0.90
CA ASN A 166 -15.01 -1.81 -0.70
C ASN A 166 -15.65 -2.94 0.14
N SER A 167 -14.97 -4.08 0.29
CA SER A 167 -15.43 -5.28 1.02
C SER A 167 -14.26 -5.94 1.74
N LEU A 168 -13.95 -5.45 2.95
CA LEU A 168 -12.86 -5.96 3.78
C LEU A 168 -13.16 -7.31 4.47
N THR A 169 -14.42 -7.77 4.42
CA THR A 169 -14.84 -9.06 4.96
C THR A 169 -14.14 -10.21 4.25
N GLY A 170 -13.45 -11.06 5.01
CA GLY A 170 -12.77 -12.25 4.49
C GLY A 170 -11.37 -12.01 3.91
N ALA A 171 -10.87 -10.77 3.87
CA ALA A 171 -9.51 -10.50 3.41
C ALA A 171 -8.47 -11.00 4.44
N LEU A 172 -7.58 -11.90 4.01
CA LEU A 172 -6.45 -12.35 4.83
C LEU A 172 -5.55 -11.17 5.19
N PRO A 173 -5.03 -11.08 6.43
CA PRO A 173 -4.12 -10.00 6.83
C PRO A 173 -2.92 -9.83 5.89
N ASP A 174 -2.35 -10.93 5.37
CA ASP A 174 -1.21 -10.87 4.46
C ASP A 174 -1.55 -10.20 3.12
N ALA A 175 -2.77 -10.37 2.61
CA ALA A 175 -3.22 -9.72 1.38
C ALA A 175 -3.35 -8.20 1.51
N ARG A 176 -3.43 -7.68 2.74
CA ARG A 176 -3.46 -6.22 2.99
C ARG A 176 -2.08 -5.57 3.01
N ARG A 177 -0.99 -6.35 3.08
CA ARG A 177 0.36 -5.80 3.16
C ARG A 177 0.75 -5.12 1.85
N ASN A 178 1.16 -3.86 1.93
CA ASN A 178 1.84 -3.19 0.83
C ASN A 178 3.29 -3.69 0.76
N ARG A 179 3.50 -4.84 0.11
CA ARG A 179 4.80 -5.54 0.06
C ARG A 179 5.90 -4.69 -0.58
N ALA A 180 5.58 -3.87 -1.58
CA ALA A 180 6.52 -2.96 -2.24
C ALA A 180 7.20 -1.98 -1.28
N VAL A 181 6.55 -1.65 -0.16
CA VAL A 181 7.07 -0.71 0.85
C VAL A 181 7.51 -1.42 2.13
N THR A 182 6.86 -2.54 2.47
CA THR A 182 7.01 -3.19 3.79
C THR A 182 7.83 -4.47 3.78
N ALA A 183 8.05 -5.09 2.62
CA ALA A 183 8.80 -6.34 2.54
C ALA A 183 10.31 -6.06 2.42
N LEU A 184 11.08 -6.57 3.36
CA LEU A 184 12.53 -6.63 3.25
C LEU A 184 12.91 -7.84 2.39
N VAL A 185 13.65 -7.59 1.31
CA VAL A 185 14.19 -8.63 0.42
C VAL A 185 15.65 -8.35 0.16
N GLU A 186 16.48 -9.38 0.13
CA GLU A 186 17.86 -9.25 -0.32
C GLU A 186 17.85 -8.98 -1.84
N PRO A 187 18.34 -7.82 -2.31
CA PRO A 187 18.27 -7.46 -3.73
C PRO A 187 19.19 -8.31 -4.60
N GLY A 188 20.21 -8.93 -4.01
CA GLY A 188 21.12 -9.83 -4.69
C GLY A 188 21.79 -9.17 -5.90
N SER A 189 21.73 -9.83 -7.06
CA SER A 189 22.44 -9.37 -8.25
C SER A 189 21.94 -8.06 -8.85
N THR A 190 20.75 -7.58 -8.46
CA THR A 190 20.23 -6.28 -8.93
C THR A 190 21.04 -5.10 -8.38
N MET A 191 21.86 -5.30 -7.33
CA MET A 191 22.78 -4.28 -6.81
C MET A 191 24.13 -4.19 -7.55
N LYS A 192 24.48 -5.19 -8.37
CA LYS A 192 25.78 -5.21 -9.08
C LYS A 192 26.02 -3.96 -9.93
N PRO A 193 25.04 -3.43 -10.68
CA PRO A 193 25.23 -2.19 -11.43
C PRO A 193 25.71 -1.03 -10.56
N LEU A 194 25.23 -0.91 -9.31
CA LEU A 194 25.67 0.13 -8.39
C LEU A 194 27.13 -0.09 -7.97
N THR A 195 27.50 -1.31 -7.58
CA THR A 195 28.88 -1.67 -7.25
C THR A 195 29.84 -1.36 -8.41
N ILE A 196 29.46 -1.72 -9.63
CA ILE A 196 30.26 -1.46 -10.83
C ILE A 196 30.34 0.04 -11.13
N ALA A 197 29.23 0.77 -11.00
CA ALA A 197 29.21 2.24 -11.19
C ALA A 197 30.17 2.93 -10.20
N THR A 198 30.15 2.54 -8.93
CA THR A 198 31.08 3.05 -7.92
C THR A 198 32.54 2.74 -8.28
N ALA A 199 32.82 1.54 -8.78
CA ALA A 199 34.17 1.14 -9.16
C ALA A 199 34.70 1.92 -10.38
N LEU A 200 33.83 2.15 -11.38
CA LEU A 200 34.12 2.99 -12.54
C LEU A 200 34.37 4.45 -12.10
N GLN A 201 33.50 4.99 -11.24
CA GLN A 201 33.62 6.36 -10.73
C GLN A 201 34.90 6.55 -9.89
N ALA A 202 35.31 5.54 -9.13
CA ALA A 202 36.54 5.56 -8.35
C ALA A 202 37.80 5.40 -9.21
N GLY A 203 37.67 5.10 -10.51
CA GLY A 203 38.79 4.77 -11.40
C GLY A 203 39.44 3.43 -11.09
N ALA A 204 38.82 2.59 -10.25
CA ALA A 204 39.36 1.29 -9.83
C ALA A 204 39.32 0.26 -10.98
N VAL A 205 38.38 0.43 -11.92
CA VAL A 205 38.25 -0.37 -13.14
C VAL A 205 37.81 0.52 -14.30
N THR A 206 37.99 0.02 -15.52
CA THR A 206 37.42 0.55 -16.76
C THR A 206 36.52 -0.51 -17.40
N LYS A 207 35.72 -0.16 -18.40
CA LYS A 207 34.88 -1.14 -19.13
C LYS A 207 35.67 -2.33 -19.70
N ASP A 208 36.93 -2.09 -20.06
CA ASP A 208 37.83 -3.06 -20.70
C ASP A 208 38.71 -3.81 -19.69
N THR A 209 38.62 -3.46 -18.40
CA THR A 209 39.37 -4.15 -17.34
C THR A 209 38.96 -5.62 -17.28
N ILE A 210 39.96 -6.49 -17.40
CA ILE A 210 39.80 -7.94 -17.38
C ILE A 210 39.78 -8.45 -15.93
N ILE A 211 38.81 -9.29 -15.63
CA ILE A 211 38.56 -9.94 -14.36
C ILE A 211 38.52 -11.45 -14.61
N ASP A 212 39.53 -12.16 -14.13
CA ASP A 212 39.52 -13.62 -14.14
C ASP A 212 38.54 -14.12 -13.08
N THR A 213 37.49 -14.85 -13.50
CA THR A 213 36.50 -15.44 -12.60
C THR A 213 36.66 -16.94 -12.44
N ASN A 214 37.68 -17.57 -13.04
CA ASN A 214 37.96 -18.99 -12.84
C ASN A 214 38.30 -19.29 -11.37
N PRO A 215 37.94 -20.49 -10.86
CA PRO A 215 37.11 -21.54 -11.47
C PRO A 215 35.60 -21.33 -11.26
N GLY A 216 35.15 -20.08 -11.08
CA GLY A 216 33.78 -19.66 -10.80
C GLY A 216 33.36 -19.75 -9.33
N TYR A 217 34.33 -19.91 -8.44
CA TYR A 217 34.17 -19.69 -7.01
C TYR A 217 35.44 -19.06 -6.42
N MET A 218 35.29 -18.36 -5.29
CA MET A 218 36.41 -17.86 -4.50
C MET A 218 36.12 -17.95 -3.00
N THR A 219 37.15 -18.26 -2.22
CA THR A 219 37.05 -18.33 -0.75
C THR A 219 37.50 -17.01 -0.16
N LEU A 220 36.69 -16.44 0.73
CA LEU A 220 37.00 -15.25 1.51
C LEU A 220 36.85 -15.59 3.00
N GLY A 221 37.97 -15.90 3.65
CA GLY A 221 37.97 -16.45 5.01
C GLY A 221 37.18 -17.76 5.08
N ARG A 222 36.10 -17.78 5.88
CA ARG A 222 35.21 -18.96 6.03
C ARG A 222 34.09 -19.06 4.99
N PHE A 223 33.92 -18.06 4.14
CA PHE A 223 32.82 -17.99 3.19
C PHE A 223 33.28 -18.32 1.76
N THR A 224 32.44 -18.97 0.98
CA THR A 224 32.70 -19.25 -0.44
C THR A 224 31.70 -18.52 -1.31
N ILE A 225 32.18 -17.60 -2.14
CA ILE A 225 31.40 -16.92 -3.17
C ILE A 225 31.39 -17.81 -4.41
N ARG A 226 30.22 -17.99 -5.05
CA ARG A 226 30.04 -18.88 -6.21
C ARG A 226 29.21 -18.20 -7.30
N ASP A 227 29.56 -18.48 -8.55
CA ASP A 227 28.81 -18.06 -9.73
C ASP A 227 27.72 -19.07 -10.12
N VAL A 228 26.72 -18.58 -10.87
CA VAL A 228 25.65 -19.40 -11.49
C VAL A 228 25.50 -18.96 -12.95
N PRO A 229 25.87 -19.76 -13.96
CA PRO A 229 26.50 -21.10 -13.91
C PRO A 229 27.94 -21.09 -13.33
N ARG A 230 28.45 -22.28 -12.99
CA ARG A 230 29.60 -22.50 -12.09
C ARG A 230 30.97 -22.00 -12.58
N ASN A 231 31.15 -21.59 -13.83
CA ASN A 231 32.40 -20.97 -14.29
C ASN A 231 32.16 -20.09 -15.53
N ASN A 232 32.41 -18.79 -15.40
CA ASN A 232 32.29 -17.83 -16.50
C ASN A 232 33.62 -17.53 -17.21
N GLY A 233 34.73 -18.12 -16.74
CA GLY A 233 36.06 -17.89 -17.31
C GLY A 233 36.56 -16.48 -17.04
N VAL A 234 37.18 -15.87 -18.05
CA VAL A 234 37.71 -14.50 -17.98
C VAL A 234 36.66 -13.53 -18.54
N LEU A 235 36.30 -12.51 -17.76
CA LEU A 235 35.28 -11.52 -18.13
C LEU A 235 35.87 -10.12 -18.14
N ASN A 236 35.32 -9.23 -18.98
CA ASN A 236 35.46 -7.78 -18.76
C ASN A 236 34.34 -7.28 -17.83
N VAL A 237 34.36 -6.00 -17.45
CA VAL A 237 33.36 -5.41 -16.54
C VAL A 237 31.93 -5.55 -17.07
N THR A 238 31.72 -5.38 -18.37
CA THR A 238 30.41 -5.65 -19.02
C THR A 238 29.99 -7.11 -18.82
N GLY A 239 30.90 -8.04 -19.04
CA GLY A 239 30.68 -9.48 -18.85
C GLY A 239 30.31 -9.83 -17.41
N VAL A 240 30.89 -9.15 -16.41
CA VAL A 240 30.53 -9.35 -15.00
C VAL A 240 29.04 -9.05 -14.75
N ILE A 241 28.51 -7.98 -15.33
CA ILE A 241 27.07 -7.65 -15.23
C ILE A 241 26.24 -8.64 -16.04
N THR A 242 26.59 -8.86 -17.32
CA THR A 242 25.81 -9.71 -18.23
C THR A 242 25.71 -11.16 -17.76
N ARG A 243 26.79 -11.71 -17.20
CA ARG A 243 26.82 -13.07 -16.64
C ARG A 243 26.39 -13.12 -15.18
N SER A 244 26.12 -11.96 -14.57
CA SER A 244 25.82 -11.85 -13.15
C SER A 244 26.87 -12.58 -12.30
N SER A 245 28.16 -12.39 -12.58
CA SER A 245 29.24 -13.05 -11.84
C SER A 245 29.38 -12.47 -10.43
N ASN A 246 29.14 -13.27 -9.40
CA ASN A 246 29.35 -12.92 -8.00
C ASN A 246 30.85 -12.79 -7.71
N VAL A 247 31.66 -13.72 -8.24
CA VAL A 247 33.12 -13.68 -8.13
C VAL A 247 33.68 -12.42 -8.80
N GLY A 248 33.19 -12.10 -10.00
CA GLY A 248 33.58 -10.90 -10.72
C GLY A 248 33.24 -9.62 -9.95
N ALA A 249 32.01 -9.52 -9.43
CA ALA A 249 31.58 -8.37 -8.63
C ALA A 249 32.43 -8.24 -7.34
N ALA A 250 32.73 -9.35 -6.65
CA ALA A 250 33.57 -9.34 -5.45
C ALA A 250 35.03 -8.91 -5.74
N LYS A 251 35.60 -9.35 -6.87
CA LYS A 251 36.95 -8.93 -7.29
C LYS A 251 37.01 -7.47 -7.72
N VAL A 252 35.96 -6.95 -8.36
CA VAL A 252 35.83 -5.51 -8.66
C VAL A 252 35.70 -4.71 -7.37
N ALA A 253 34.88 -5.19 -6.44
CA ALA A 253 34.69 -4.59 -5.13
C ALA A 253 36.02 -4.44 -4.37
N ALA A 254 36.82 -5.51 -4.32
CA ALA A 254 38.12 -5.53 -3.63
C ALA A 254 39.20 -4.60 -4.23
N LYS A 255 38.98 -4.05 -5.44
CA LYS A 255 39.87 -3.05 -6.05
C LYS A 255 39.58 -1.63 -5.57
N MET A 256 38.44 -1.41 -4.93
CA MET A 256 38.08 -0.10 -4.37
C MET A 256 38.61 0.05 -2.94
N PRO A 257 39.06 1.25 -2.53
CA PRO A 257 39.39 1.51 -1.13
C PRO A 257 38.14 1.43 -0.24
N ASP A 258 38.26 0.80 0.93
CA ASP A 258 37.16 0.44 1.86
C ASP A 258 36.19 1.58 2.19
N GLN A 259 36.62 2.84 2.11
CA GLN A 259 35.81 4.03 2.42
C GLN A 259 34.75 4.40 1.36
N ARG A 260 34.73 3.75 0.18
CA ARG A 260 33.84 4.17 -0.93
C ARG A 260 32.68 3.23 -1.23
N PHE A 261 32.48 2.16 -0.45
CA PHE A 261 31.31 1.31 -0.63
C PHE A 261 30.10 1.87 0.12
N PRO A 262 28.98 2.20 -0.56
CA PRO A 262 27.72 2.45 0.13
C PRO A 262 27.19 1.11 0.66
N GLY A 263 27.34 0.90 1.97
CA GLY A 263 26.67 -0.14 2.74
C GLY A 263 25.43 0.39 3.42
#